data_AF-A0A1A7X863-F1
#
_entry.id   AF-A0A1A7X863-F1
#
_cell.length_a   1.000
_cell.length_b   1.000
_cell.length_c   1.000
_cell.angle_alpha   90.00
_cell.angle_beta   90.00
_cell.angle_gamma   90.00
#
_symmetry.space_group_name_H-M   'P 1'
#
loop_
_entity.id
_entity.type
_entity.pdbx_description
1 polymer ?
#
loop_
_entity_poly.entity_id
_entity_poly.type
_entity_poly.pdbx_seq_one_letter_code
_entity_poly.pdbx_strand_id
1 'polypeptide(L)'
;MEQEEEEGEVLISELKRQLDNEDMDPEQRIMLLNNGLNKVLNSAAFQKNSGLLTRVKSQLYHSGILRLCVHLLSHYPSRLQGNWSATATLAHLISSCCVGAEPGSHSEAFLASVMDGLLSLASQLMSQVESLSLFRKVMDSVSWLLAAHTHLTAQVFSSAQYEQIQLCDDITVSLICIQMWIQTCTDSSNFLSDLSDDAILLLLKEAVCQLAHSSDATVGGASIKLILLMAGQLGHRLPSLQLNFKGLDRLLEKDWSGRGFDQDVDQLIAIIQSEKPVINQLEESTESVRAASVIQAAWRSYQTRRRVKNLNRAVSVLQRRYRTRRRREQEQQEAQQQEEEFKYRECVRRQQARRSFHQRQRQLLQLLPPGK
;
A
#
# COMPACT_ATOMS: atom_id res chain seq x y z
N MET A 1 15.49 18.13 37.03
CA MET A 1 14.97 19.17 36.12
C MET A 1 16.09 19.67 35.21
N GLU A 2 17.03 20.52 35.65
CA GLU A 2 18.14 20.98 34.77
C GLU A 2 19.03 19.84 34.25
N GLN A 3 19.46 18.92 35.11
CA GLN A 3 20.31 17.77 34.71
C GLN A 3 19.62 16.78 33.76
N GLU A 4 18.29 16.67 33.83
CA GLU A 4 17.51 15.73 33.01
C GLU A 4 17.19 16.34 31.63
N GLU A 5 17.03 17.66 31.57
CA GLU A 5 16.92 18.41 30.32
C GLU A 5 18.24 18.40 29.54
N GLU A 6 19.36 18.54 30.25
CA GLU A 6 20.70 18.49 29.68
C GLU A 6 21.01 17.12 29.05
N GLU A 7 20.53 16.03 29.64
CA GLU A 7 20.70 14.67 29.10
C GLU A 7 20.01 14.47 27.73
N GLY A 8 18.77 14.97 27.58
CA GLY A 8 18.03 14.90 26.33
C GLY A 8 18.70 15.70 25.20
N GLU A 9 19.15 16.92 25.50
CA GLU A 9 19.85 17.78 24.54
C GLU A 9 21.20 17.22 24.11
N VAL A 10 21.93 16.58 25.04
CA VAL A 10 23.20 15.89 24.75
C VAL A 10 22.97 14.72 23.79
N LEU A 11 21.94 13.91 24.02
CA LEU A 11 21.64 12.77 23.14
C LEU A 11 21.22 13.21 21.74
N ILE A 12 20.45 14.30 21.61
CA ILE A 12 20.07 14.86 20.31
C ILE A 12 21.29 15.43 19.58
N SER A 13 22.17 16.13 20.29
CA SER A 13 23.39 16.70 19.73
C SER A 13 24.36 15.62 19.26
N GLU A 14 24.51 14.55 20.04
CA GLU A 14 25.32 13.39 19.67
C GLU A 14 24.75 12.66 18.45
N LEU A 15 23.42 12.45 18.41
CA LEU A 15 22.76 11.85 17.25
C LEU A 15 22.99 12.70 15.99
N LYS A 16 22.87 14.02 16.10
CA LYS A 16 23.12 14.93 14.98
C LYS A 16 24.57 14.84 14.49
N ARG A 17 25.54 14.86 15.41
CA ARG A 17 26.97 14.70 15.08
C ARG A 17 27.27 13.39 14.35
N GLN A 18 26.62 12.30 14.75
CA GLN A 18 26.77 11.00 14.08
C GLN A 18 26.13 10.98 12.68
N LEU A 19 25.07 11.76 12.46
CA LEU A 19 24.38 11.87 11.16
C LEU A 19 25.11 12.77 10.16
N ASP A 20 25.95 13.70 10.62
CA ASP A 20 26.76 14.59 9.77
C ASP A 20 27.91 13.84 9.06
N ASN A 21 28.10 12.54 9.33
CA ASN A 21 29.05 11.71 8.62
C ASN A 21 28.57 11.39 7.18
N GLU A 22 29.20 12.03 6.19
CA GLU A 22 28.81 11.94 4.77
C GLU A 22 28.93 10.52 4.19
N ASP A 23 29.80 9.67 4.73
CA ASP A 23 30.11 8.33 4.19
C ASP A 23 29.07 7.24 4.52
N MET A 24 28.03 7.55 5.30
CA MET A 24 27.05 6.55 5.72
C MET A 24 26.07 6.17 4.61
N ASP A 25 25.92 4.86 4.35
CA ASP A 25 24.88 4.34 3.47
C ASP A 25 23.47 4.61 4.05
N PRO A 26 22.45 4.88 3.22
CA PRO A 26 21.06 5.05 3.65
C PRO A 26 20.53 3.99 4.63
N GLU A 27 20.91 2.72 4.51
CA GLU A 27 20.46 1.69 5.46
C GLU A 27 21.09 1.88 6.85
N GLN A 28 22.38 2.21 6.89
CA GLN A 28 23.08 2.53 8.13
C GLN A 28 22.50 3.79 8.78
N ARG A 29 22.12 4.80 7.98
CA ARG A 29 21.44 6.01 8.47
C ARG A 29 20.08 5.69 9.09
N ILE A 30 19.27 4.82 8.47
CA ILE A 30 17.97 4.41 9.04
C ILE A 30 18.17 3.66 10.36
N MET A 31 19.16 2.76 10.44
CA MET A 31 19.50 2.07 11.69
C MET A 31 19.95 3.02 12.79
N LEU A 32 20.81 3.96 12.46
CA LEU A 32 21.27 4.98 13.41
C LEU A 32 20.10 5.82 13.94
N LEU A 33 19.23 6.28 13.04
CA LEU A 33 18.04 7.05 13.40
C LEU A 33 17.07 6.25 14.27
N ASN A 34 16.80 4.99 13.93
CA ASN A 34 15.94 4.14 14.74
C ASN A 34 16.49 3.96 16.15
N ASN A 35 17.79 3.69 16.30
CA ASN A 35 18.42 3.50 17.61
C ASN A 35 18.48 4.81 18.39
N GLY A 36 18.88 5.90 17.74
CA GLY A 36 18.99 7.23 18.35
C GLY A 36 17.64 7.77 18.82
N LEU A 37 16.63 7.75 17.95
CA LEU A 37 15.27 8.20 18.29
C LEU A 37 14.67 7.35 19.40
N ASN A 38 14.80 6.01 19.36
CA ASN A 38 14.34 5.15 20.45
C ASN A 38 15.03 5.49 21.77
N LYS A 39 16.35 5.69 21.75
CA LYS A 39 17.11 6.04 22.96
C LYS A 39 16.62 7.35 23.56
N VAL A 40 16.49 8.39 22.73
CA VAL A 40 16.02 9.73 23.14
C VAL A 40 14.57 9.72 23.64
N LEU A 41 13.67 9.02 22.94
CA LEU A 41 12.26 8.96 23.34
C LEU A 41 12.08 8.13 24.62
N ASN A 42 12.77 7.00 24.75
CA ASN A 42 12.67 6.15 25.93
C ASN A 42 13.27 6.84 27.17
N SER A 43 14.43 7.52 27.04
CA SER A 43 15.00 8.26 28.16
C SER A 43 14.04 9.34 28.68
N ALA A 44 13.34 10.04 27.78
CA ALA A 44 12.34 11.03 28.14
C ALA A 44 11.03 10.40 28.69
N ALA A 45 10.61 9.24 28.19
CA ALA A 45 9.35 8.59 28.58
C ALA A 45 9.41 7.90 29.95
N PHE A 46 10.57 7.39 30.38
CA PHE A 46 10.74 6.78 31.70
C PHE A 46 10.82 7.79 32.85
N GLN A 47 10.87 9.09 32.54
CA GLN A 47 10.98 10.15 33.53
C GLN A 47 9.59 10.59 34.01
N LYS A 48 9.46 10.90 35.30
CA LYS A 48 8.17 11.24 35.95
C LYS A 48 7.53 12.54 35.45
N ASN A 49 8.24 13.35 34.68
CA ASN A 49 7.78 14.66 34.22
C ASN A 49 7.06 14.56 32.87
N SER A 50 5.75 14.81 32.87
CA SER A 50 4.90 14.72 31.67
C SER A 50 5.29 15.69 30.54
N GLY A 51 5.94 16.81 30.85
CA GLY A 51 6.34 17.83 29.87
C GLY A 51 7.68 17.58 29.17
N LEU A 52 8.55 16.71 29.70
CA LEU A 52 9.88 16.49 29.14
C LEU A 52 9.82 15.80 27.77
N LEU A 53 8.92 14.83 27.61
CA LEU A 53 8.73 14.14 26.34
C LEU A 53 8.28 15.11 25.22
N THR A 54 7.35 16.01 25.52
CA THR A 54 6.90 17.05 24.56
C THR A 54 8.06 17.96 24.16
N ARG A 55 8.87 18.41 25.12
CA ARG A 55 10.03 19.28 24.86
C ARG A 55 11.09 18.58 24.01
N VAL A 56 11.42 17.33 24.32
CA VAL A 56 12.38 16.51 23.55
C VAL A 56 11.88 16.30 22.12
N LYS A 57 10.59 16.02 21.91
CA LYS A 57 10.01 15.93 20.55
C LYS A 57 10.13 17.25 19.80
N SER A 58 9.88 18.39 20.46
CA SER A 58 10.09 19.71 19.86
C SER A 58 11.56 19.96 19.51
N GLN A 59 12.51 19.57 20.37
CA GLN A 59 13.95 19.69 20.05
C GLN A 59 14.36 18.82 18.85
N LEU A 60 13.85 17.59 18.76
CA LEU A 60 14.04 16.72 17.60
C LEU A 60 13.54 17.36 16.30
N TYR A 61 12.41 18.07 16.34
CA TYR A 61 11.93 18.86 15.21
C TYR A 61 12.90 20.00 14.84
N HIS A 62 13.26 20.85 15.81
CA HIS A 62 14.11 22.03 15.57
C HIS A 62 15.55 21.68 15.15
N SER A 63 16.07 20.53 15.61
CA SER A 63 17.41 20.03 15.24
C SER A 63 17.54 19.68 13.75
N GLY A 64 16.42 19.46 13.05
CA GLY A 64 16.36 19.01 11.65
C GLY A 64 16.33 17.49 11.47
N ILE A 65 16.50 16.70 12.54
CA ILE A 65 16.56 15.23 12.49
C ILE A 65 15.25 14.66 11.93
N LEU A 66 14.09 15.16 12.36
CA LEU A 66 12.81 14.67 11.85
C LEU A 66 12.63 14.96 10.35
N ARG A 67 13.16 16.08 9.84
CA ARG A 67 13.13 16.38 8.39
C ARG A 67 13.99 15.40 7.59
N LEU A 68 15.14 14.98 8.13
CA LEU A 68 15.95 13.92 7.54
C LEU A 68 15.20 12.58 7.51
N CYS A 69 14.49 12.23 8.58
CA CYS A 69 13.65 11.03 8.61
C CYS A 69 12.56 11.04 7.53
N VAL A 70 11.86 12.17 7.33
CA VAL A 70 10.89 12.31 6.23
C VAL A 70 11.56 12.13 4.89
N HIS A 71 12.71 12.77 4.67
CA HIS A 71 13.43 12.66 3.41
C HIS A 71 13.78 11.20 3.08
N LEU A 72 14.25 10.44 4.08
CA LEU A 72 14.55 9.02 3.95
C LEU A 72 13.30 8.19 3.63
N LEU A 73 12.17 8.46 4.31
CA LEU A 73 10.90 7.80 4.06
C LEU A 73 10.33 8.08 2.67
N SER A 74 10.50 9.28 2.13
CA SER A 74 9.92 9.64 0.83
C SER A 74 10.77 9.17 -0.37
N HIS A 75 12.10 9.16 -0.25
CA HIS A 75 13.00 8.98 -1.42
C HIS A 75 13.62 7.58 -1.55
N TYR A 76 13.73 6.83 -0.45
CA TYR A 76 14.51 5.57 -0.41
C TYR A 76 13.75 4.25 -0.42
N PRO A 77 12.41 4.17 -0.21
CA PRO A 77 11.70 2.88 -0.26
C PRO A 77 11.86 2.12 -1.59
N SER A 78 11.98 2.82 -2.72
CA SER A 78 12.09 2.18 -4.04
C SER A 78 13.44 1.53 -4.35
N ARG A 79 14.51 1.86 -3.60
CA ARG A 79 15.89 1.39 -3.85
C ARG A 79 16.40 0.39 -2.82
N LEU A 80 15.78 0.29 -1.65
CA LEU A 80 16.19 -0.60 -0.57
C LEU A 80 15.51 -1.96 -0.72
N GLN A 81 16.18 -2.90 -1.38
CA GLN A 81 15.71 -4.27 -1.56
C GLN A 81 15.76 -5.13 -0.27
N GLY A 82 16.06 -4.55 0.90
CA GLY A 82 16.46 -5.32 2.09
C GLY A 82 15.76 -5.01 3.42
N ASN A 83 15.45 -3.74 3.75
CA ASN A 83 15.13 -3.38 5.15
C ASN A 83 13.82 -2.62 5.36
N TRP A 84 12.73 -3.24 4.90
CA TRP A 84 11.37 -2.76 5.12
C TRP A 84 11.01 -2.64 6.61
N SER A 85 11.53 -3.54 7.44
CA SER A 85 11.29 -3.54 8.89
C SER A 85 11.87 -2.29 9.58
N ALA A 86 13.10 -1.94 9.23
CA ALA A 86 13.74 -0.71 9.68
C ALA A 86 12.96 0.54 9.26
N THR A 87 12.54 0.57 7.99
CA THR A 87 11.83 1.71 7.42
C THR A 87 10.44 1.88 8.04
N ALA A 88 9.72 0.77 8.27
CA ALA A 88 8.45 0.77 8.99
C ALA A 88 8.61 1.18 10.47
N THR A 89 9.76 0.87 11.08
CA THR A 89 10.08 1.33 12.44
C THR A 89 10.36 2.83 12.46
N LEU A 90 11.09 3.35 11.47
CA LEU A 90 11.32 4.79 11.32
C LEU A 90 10.00 5.55 11.11
N ALA A 91 9.11 5.02 10.27
CA ALA A 91 7.76 5.52 10.05
C ALA A 91 6.94 5.59 11.35
N HIS A 92 7.05 4.58 12.20
CA HIS A 92 6.38 4.59 13.50
C HIS A 92 6.97 5.64 14.45
N LEU A 93 8.29 5.71 14.55
CA LEU A 93 8.97 6.66 15.44
C LEU A 93 8.70 8.11 15.04
N ILE A 94 8.73 8.41 13.74
CA ILE A 94 8.45 9.77 13.27
C ILE A 94 7.01 10.17 13.55
N SER A 95 6.03 9.26 13.36
CA SER A 95 4.62 9.53 13.67
C SER A 95 4.44 9.80 15.17
N SER A 96 5.08 9.00 16.03
CA SER A 96 5.09 9.22 17.48
C SER A 96 5.69 10.58 17.87
N CYS A 97 6.78 11.00 17.21
CA CYS A 97 7.37 12.33 17.42
C CYS A 97 6.44 13.47 16.99
N CYS A 98 5.60 13.26 15.99
CA CYS A 98 4.67 14.28 15.47
C CYS A 98 3.44 14.48 16.37
N VAL A 99 3.14 13.53 17.27
CA VAL A 99 2.01 13.64 18.19
C VAL A 99 2.45 14.17 19.54
N GLY A 100 1.82 15.27 19.96
CA GLY A 100 2.15 15.97 21.21
C GLY A 100 3.43 16.81 21.16
N ALA A 101 4.04 16.98 19.98
CA ALA A 101 5.03 18.04 19.74
C ALA A 101 4.29 19.34 19.39
N GLU A 102 4.87 20.48 19.74
CA GLU A 102 4.40 21.80 19.32
C GLU A 102 5.40 22.37 18.30
N PRO A 103 5.29 22.05 17.00
CA PRO A 103 6.33 22.38 16.02
C PRO A 103 6.19 23.82 15.49
N GLY A 104 5.47 24.68 16.21
CA GLY A 104 5.17 26.06 15.81
C GLY A 104 4.27 26.16 14.58
N SER A 105 4.22 27.36 13.99
CA SER A 105 3.33 27.73 12.88
C SER A 105 3.75 27.17 11.51
N HIS A 106 4.82 26.39 11.42
CA HIS A 106 5.32 25.79 10.16
C HIS A 106 5.27 24.25 10.20
N SER A 107 4.43 23.72 11.09
CA SER A 107 4.26 22.28 11.33
C SER A 107 3.42 21.60 10.24
N GLU A 108 2.42 22.27 9.67
CA GLU A 108 1.45 21.68 8.74
C GLU A 108 2.09 21.07 7.49
N ALA A 109 2.95 21.81 6.79
CA ALA A 109 3.65 21.31 5.60
C ALA A 109 4.58 20.13 5.93
N PHE A 110 5.17 20.14 7.13
CA PHE A 110 5.99 19.04 7.60
C PHE A 110 5.13 17.79 7.89
N LEU A 111 4.01 17.94 8.61
CA LEU A 111 3.06 16.85 8.90
C LEU A 111 2.49 16.26 7.61
N ALA A 112 2.16 17.09 6.63
CA ALA A 112 1.74 16.65 5.31
C ALA A 112 2.82 15.79 4.63
N SER A 113 4.09 16.22 4.70
CA SER A 113 5.22 15.46 4.14
C SER A 113 5.44 14.12 4.86
N VAL A 114 5.23 14.07 6.19
CA VAL A 114 5.26 12.82 6.96
C VAL A 114 4.17 11.88 6.46
N MET A 115 2.93 12.36 6.33
CA MET A 115 1.80 11.58 5.85
C MET A 115 2.06 11.01 4.44
N ASP A 116 2.59 11.82 3.52
CA ASP A 116 2.94 11.36 2.17
C ASP A 116 4.02 10.27 2.19
N GLY A 117 5.03 10.41 3.07
CA GLY A 117 6.05 9.39 3.30
C GLY A 117 5.46 8.07 3.81
N LEU A 118 4.53 8.13 4.77
CA LEU A 118 3.83 6.95 5.31
C LEU A 118 3.01 6.25 4.23
N LEU A 119 2.19 7.00 3.48
CA LEU A 119 1.33 6.45 2.42
C LEU A 119 2.14 5.88 1.26
N SER A 120 3.26 6.53 0.89
CA SER A 120 4.21 6.01 -0.09
C SER A 120 4.79 4.67 0.35
N LEU A 121 5.28 4.56 1.59
CA LEU A 121 5.78 3.31 2.15
C LEU A 121 4.70 2.22 2.19
N ALA A 122 3.50 2.56 2.68
CA ALA A 122 2.36 1.65 2.73
C ALA A 122 1.98 1.11 1.34
N SER A 123 1.98 1.97 0.32
CA SER A 123 1.68 1.59 -1.07
C SER A 123 2.68 0.56 -1.65
N GLN A 124 3.92 0.59 -1.17
CA GLN A 124 4.96 -0.35 -1.60
C GLN A 124 4.86 -1.67 -0.84
N LEU A 125 4.58 -1.61 0.47
CA LEU A 125 4.41 -2.79 1.32
C LEU A 125 3.17 -3.60 0.92
N MET A 126 2.05 -2.96 0.57
CA MET A 126 0.84 -3.70 0.17
C MET A 126 1.04 -4.60 -1.07
N SER A 127 2.06 -4.32 -1.89
CA SER A 127 2.37 -5.13 -3.08
C SER A 127 3.18 -6.39 -2.77
N GLN A 128 3.66 -6.54 -1.53
CA GLN A 128 4.53 -7.62 -1.08
C GLN A 128 3.84 -8.44 0.02
N VAL A 129 3.44 -9.67 -0.31
CA VAL A 129 2.67 -10.58 0.58
C VAL A 129 3.35 -10.82 1.93
N GLU A 130 4.68 -10.91 1.95
CA GLU A 130 5.47 -11.16 3.17
C GLU A 130 5.55 -9.94 4.11
N SER A 131 5.09 -8.77 3.66
CA SER A 131 5.24 -7.51 4.39
C SER A 131 3.93 -6.96 4.96
N LEU A 132 2.85 -7.75 4.99
CA LEU A 132 1.53 -7.30 5.49
C LEU A 132 1.54 -6.89 6.97
N SER A 133 2.40 -7.48 7.79
CA SER A 133 2.60 -7.06 9.19
C SER A 133 3.26 -5.67 9.27
N LEU A 134 4.20 -5.40 8.37
CA LEU A 134 4.84 -4.09 8.25
C LEU A 134 3.88 -3.06 7.67
N PHE A 135 3.07 -3.44 6.68
CA PHE A 135 1.99 -2.61 6.16
C PHE A 135 1.03 -2.20 7.28
N ARG A 136 0.55 -3.16 8.09
CA ARG A 136 -0.26 -2.88 9.27
C ARG A 136 0.41 -1.87 10.20
N LYS A 137 1.68 -2.10 10.56
CA LYS A 137 2.45 -1.17 11.43
C LYS A 137 2.49 0.27 10.87
N VAL A 138 2.64 0.41 9.55
CA VAL A 138 2.64 1.73 8.91
C VAL A 138 1.24 2.33 8.91
N MET A 139 0.19 1.55 8.63
CA MET A 139 -1.20 2.02 8.70
C MET A 139 -1.63 2.40 10.12
N ASP A 140 -1.16 1.69 11.14
CA ASP A 140 -1.37 2.07 12.55
C ASP A 140 -0.68 3.42 12.85
N SER A 141 0.48 3.66 12.23
CA SER A 141 1.17 4.95 12.34
C SER A 141 0.43 6.08 11.63
N VAL A 142 -0.29 5.79 10.53
CA VAL A 142 -1.21 6.72 9.86
C VAL A 142 -2.41 7.01 10.77
N SER A 143 -3.03 5.98 11.34
CA SER A 143 -4.14 6.11 12.30
C SER A 143 -3.79 7.04 13.45
N TRP A 144 -2.64 6.79 14.06
CA TRP A 144 -2.14 7.56 15.20
C TRP A 144 -1.97 9.04 14.83
N LEU A 145 -1.42 9.33 13.64
CA LEU A 145 -1.19 10.70 13.19
C LEU A 145 -2.52 11.42 12.89
N LEU A 146 -3.48 10.73 12.28
CA LEU A 146 -4.82 11.26 11.99
C LEU A 146 -5.61 11.56 13.26
N ALA A 147 -5.50 10.71 14.28
CA ALA A 147 -6.18 10.91 15.56
C ALA A 147 -5.71 12.21 16.26
N ALA A 148 -4.44 12.57 16.10
CA ALA A 148 -3.86 13.80 16.65
C ALA A 148 -4.03 15.03 15.75
N HIS A 149 -4.07 14.84 14.43
CA HIS A 149 -4.06 15.90 13.42
C HIS A 149 -5.15 15.65 12.37
N THR A 150 -6.40 15.91 12.74
CA THR A 150 -7.61 15.64 11.93
C THR A 150 -7.61 16.32 10.56
N HIS A 151 -6.95 17.49 10.44
CA HIS A 151 -6.83 18.21 9.16
C HIS A 151 -6.12 17.39 8.07
N LEU A 152 -5.29 16.40 8.43
CA LEU A 152 -4.60 15.52 7.48
C LEU A 152 -5.55 14.52 6.80
N THR A 153 -6.76 14.29 7.32
CA THR A 153 -7.73 13.36 6.74
C THR A 153 -8.07 13.70 5.29
N ALA A 154 -8.23 14.99 4.96
CA ALA A 154 -8.50 15.43 3.59
C ALA A 154 -7.34 15.12 2.64
N GLN A 155 -6.10 15.22 3.12
CA GLN A 155 -4.91 14.87 2.36
C GLN A 155 -4.84 13.35 2.09
N VAL A 156 -5.17 12.51 3.09
CA VAL A 156 -5.19 11.06 2.92
C VAL A 156 -6.15 10.66 1.79
N PHE A 157 -7.38 11.21 1.77
CA PHE A 157 -8.32 10.92 0.69
C PHE A 157 -7.92 11.51 -0.67
N SER A 158 -7.11 12.57 -0.68
CA SER A 158 -6.60 13.18 -1.92
C SER A 158 -5.31 12.53 -2.43
N SER A 159 -4.71 11.61 -1.67
CA SER A 159 -3.43 10.98 -1.98
C SER A 159 -3.56 9.92 -3.07
N ALA A 160 -2.74 10.05 -4.12
CA ALA A 160 -2.62 9.03 -5.16
C ALA A 160 -2.05 7.70 -4.63
N GLN A 161 -1.27 7.73 -3.55
CA GLN A 161 -0.75 6.54 -2.89
C GLN A 161 -1.86 5.82 -2.13
N TYR A 162 -2.71 6.55 -1.43
CA TYR A 162 -3.86 5.97 -0.74
C TYR A 162 -4.91 5.41 -1.71
N GLU A 163 -5.18 6.12 -2.81
CA GLU A 163 -6.04 5.59 -3.89
C GLU A 163 -5.51 4.25 -4.43
N GLN A 164 -4.19 4.11 -4.59
CA GLN A 164 -3.58 2.84 -5.00
C GLN A 164 -3.79 1.72 -3.98
N ILE A 165 -3.76 2.04 -2.68
CA ILE A 165 -4.02 1.07 -1.61
C ILE A 165 -5.49 0.62 -1.64
N GLN A 166 -6.44 1.54 -1.77
CA GLN A 166 -7.87 1.24 -1.91
C GLN A 166 -8.19 0.43 -3.19
N LEU A 167 -7.38 0.61 -4.23
CA LEU A 167 -7.46 -0.16 -5.48
C LEU A 167 -6.91 -1.58 -5.39
N CYS A 168 -6.27 -1.96 -4.28
CA CYS A 168 -5.74 -3.29 -4.12
C CYS A 168 -6.88 -4.32 -4.10
N ASP A 169 -6.72 -5.44 -4.82
CA ASP A 169 -7.67 -6.55 -4.83
C ASP A 169 -7.42 -7.54 -3.67
N ASP A 170 -6.69 -7.12 -2.62
CA ASP A 170 -6.34 -7.96 -1.47
C ASP A 170 -7.25 -7.68 -0.26
N ILE A 171 -7.93 -8.73 0.20
CA ILE A 171 -8.90 -8.68 1.31
C ILE A 171 -8.23 -8.20 2.60
N THR A 172 -6.99 -8.64 2.87
CA THR A 172 -6.25 -8.27 4.07
C THR A 172 -5.89 -6.79 4.05
N VAL A 173 -5.50 -6.26 2.89
CA VAL A 173 -5.21 -4.82 2.72
C VAL A 173 -6.48 -3.99 2.94
N SER A 174 -7.61 -4.38 2.35
CA SER A 174 -8.91 -3.73 2.58
C SER A 174 -9.30 -3.77 4.06
N LEU A 175 -9.15 -4.93 4.71
CA LEU A 175 -9.47 -5.08 6.14
C LEU A 175 -8.61 -4.16 7.01
N ILE A 176 -7.30 -4.10 6.76
CA ILE A 176 -6.39 -3.21 7.50
C ILE A 176 -6.79 -1.74 7.31
N CYS A 177 -7.20 -1.34 6.10
CA CYS A 177 -7.64 0.04 5.84
C CYS A 177 -8.93 0.38 6.62
N ILE A 178 -9.93 -0.49 6.62
CA ILE A 178 -11.15 -0.26 7.38
C ILE A 178 -10.88 -0.30 8.90
N GLN A 179 -10.03 -1.21 9.36
CA GLN A 179 -9.61 -1.29 10.77
C GLN A 179 -8.88 -0.02 11.21
N MET A 180 -8.01 0.55 10.37
CA MET A 180 -7.33 1.81 10.63
C MET A 180 -8.31 2.98 10.82
N TRP A 181 -9.37 3.05 10.01
CA TRP A 181 -10.42 4.05 10.20
C TRP A 181 -11.24 3.83 11.47
N ILE A 182 -11.63 2.59 11.75
CA ILE A 182 -12.32 2.25 13.01
C ILE A 182 -11.47 2.70 14.19
N GLN A 183 -10.19 2.33 14.22
CA GLN A 183 -9.26 2.67 15.29
C GLN A 183 -9.14 4.19 15.48
N THR A 184 -9.00 4.93 14.37
CA THR A 184 -8.91 6.40 14.41
C THR A 184 -10.17 7.02 15.01
N CYS A 185 -11.36 6.51 14.66
CA CYS A 185 -12.62 7.01 15.19
C CYS A 185 -12.93 6.53 16.62
N THR A 186 -12.32 5.44 17.09
CA THR A 186 -12.47 4.98 18.49
C THR A 186 -11.51 5.69 19.44
N ASP A 187 -10.28 5.94 19.00
CA ASP A 187 -9.21 6.43 19.87
C ASP A 187 -9.31 7.93 20.13
N SER A 188 -9.86 8.68 19.19
CA SER A 188 -10.08 10.11 19.31
C SER A 188 -11.58 10.40 19.28
N SER A 189 -12.14 10.72 20.45
CA SER A 189 -13.58 10.98 20.62
C SER A 189 -14.09 12.16 19.78
N ASN A 190 -13.19 13.08 19.44
CA ASN A 190 -13.51 14.30 18.69
C ASN A 190 -13.08 14.17 17.21
N PHE A 191 -12.51 13.05 16.79
CA PHE A 191 -12.01 12.88 15.43
C PHE A 191 -13.11 13.17 14.40
N LEU A 192 -14.26 12.50 14.53
CA LEU A 192 -15.38 12.68 13.60
C LEU A 192 -16.05 14.06 13.72
N SER A 193 -16.07 14.67 14.90
CA SER A 193 -16.63 16.02 15.06
C SER A 193 -15.79 17.08 14.37
N ASP A 194 -14.48 16.89 14.31
CA ASP A 194 -13.53 17.86 13.76
C ASP A 194 -13.40 17.73 12.23
N LEU A 195 -13.94 16.66 11.63
CA LEU A 195 -13.95 16.48 10.17
C LEU A 195 -14.93 17.43 9.49
N SER A 196 -14.53 17.89 8.30
CA SER A 196 -15.43 18.52 7.33
C SER A 196 -16.48 17.53 6.82
N ASP A 197 -17.64 18.03 6.40
CA ASP A 197 -18.72 17.19 5.85
C ASP A 197 -18.29 16.39 4.61
N ASP A 198 -17.41 16.95 3.77
CA ASP A 198 -16.82 16.25 2.62
C ASP A 198 -15.97 15.05 3.05
N ALA A 199 -15.12 15.22 4.06
CA ALA A 199 -14.29 14.15 4.60
C ALA A 199 -15.14 13.04 5.25
N ILE A 200 -16.22 13.40 5.94
CA ILE A 200 -17.21 12.45 6.48
C ILE A 200 -17.84 11.64 5.35
N LEU A 201 -18.27 12.31 4.27
CA LEU A 201 -18.88 11.65 3.12
C LEU A 201 -17.88 10.73 2.40
N LEU A 202 -16.61 11.12 2.28
CA LEU A 202 -15.55 10.28 1.70
C LEU A 202 -15.29 9.03 2.55
N LEU A 203 -15.29 9.16 3.88
CA LEU A 203 -15.14 8.03 4.79
C LEU A 203 -16.33 7.06 4.71
N LEU A 204 -17.57 7.57 4.66
CA LEU A 204 -18.75 6.74 4.42
C LEU A 204 -18.70 6.04 3.06
N LYS A 205 -18.28 6.75 2.01
CA LYS A 205 -18.10 6.17 0.67
C LYS A 205 -17.11 5.03 0.68
N GLU A 206 -16.02 5.13 1.43
CA GLU A 206 -15.05 4.04 1.54
C GLU A 206 -15.70 2.78 2.14
N ALA A 207 -16.38 2.91 3.28
CA ALA A 207 -17.04 1.78 3.93
C ALA A 207 -18.13 1.15 3.04
N VAL A 208 -19.00 1.97 2.44
CA VAL A 208 -20.06 1.50 1.54
C VAL A 208 -19.48 0.87 0.27
N CYS A 209 -18.36 1.40 -0.24
CA CYS A 209 -17.67 0.82 -1.38
C CYS A 209 -17.17 -0.60 -1.04
N GLN A 210 -16.55 -0.81 0.13
CA GLN A 210 -16.13 -2.15 0.53
C GLN A 210 -17.32 -3.12 0.65
N LEU A 211 -18.47 -2.67 1.14
CA LEU A 211 -19.72 -3.48 1.17
C LEU A 211 -20.25 -3.84 -0.21
N ALA A 212 -20.06 -2.98 -1.21
CA ALA A 212 -20.52 -3.24 -2.57
C ALA A 212 -19.59 -4.17 -3.37
N HIS A 213 -18.31 -4.24 -3.00
CA HIS A 213 -17.29 -4.96 -3.81
C HIS A 213 -16.73 -6.20 -3.13
N SER A 214 -16.65 -6.22 -1.80
CA SER A 214 -16.14 -7.37 -1.05
C SER A 214 -17.25 -8.42 -0.87
N SER A 215 -16.88 -9.70 -0.97
CA SER A 215 -17.73 -10.81 -0.54
C SER A 215 -17.29 -11.40 0.80
N ASP A 216 -16.22 -10.85 1.39
CA ASP A 216 -15.61 -11.34 2.62
C ASP A 216 -16.35 -10.82 3.85
N ALA A 217 -16.73 -11.74 4.73
CA ALA A 217 -17.51 -11.44 5.93
C ALA A 217 -16.76 -10.53 6.92
N THR A 218 -15.43 -10.64 7.01
CA THR A 218 -14.64 -9.83 7.95
C THR A 218 -14.54 -8.39 7.48
N VAL A 219 -14.32 -8.17 6.18
CA VAL A 219 -14.31 -6.83 5.58
C VAL A 219 -15.70 -6.19 5.64
N GLY A 220 -16.74 -6.96 5.33
CA GLY A 220 -18.12 -6.48 5.40
C GLY A 220 -18.53 -6.09 6.82
N GLY A 221 -18.33 -6.98 7.80
CA GLY A 221 -18.63 -6.69 9.20
C GLY A 221 -17.86 -5.48 9.73
N ALA A 222 -16.57 -5.35 9.38
CA ALA A 222 -15.79 -4.17 9.75
C ALA A 222 -16.36 -2.89 9.10
N SER A 223 -16.80 -2.95 7.85
CA SER A 223 -17.36 -1.79 7.14
C SER A 223 -18.70 -1.35 7.74
N ILE A 224 -19.59 -2.29 8.08
CA ILE A 224 -20.85 -1.99 8.80
C ILE A 224 -20.53 -1.37 10.16
N LYS A 225 -19.60 -1.95 10.92
CA LYS A 225 -19.17 -1.41 12.21
C LYS A 225 -18.66 0.02 12.11
N LEU A 226 -17.88 0.35 11.07
CA LEU A 226 -17.42 1.71 10.83
C LEU A 226 -18.60 2.68 10.59
N ILE A 227 -19.56 2.30 9.74
CA ILE A 227 -20.75 3.13 9.46
C ILE A 227 -21.58 3.35 10.72
N LEU A 228 -21.80 2.29 11.51
CA LEU A 228 -22.54 2.38 12.79
C LEU A 228 -21.82 3.29 13.79
N LEU A 229 -20.50 3.19 13.87
CA LEU A 229 -19.69 4.04 14.72
C LEU A 229 -19.81 5.51 14.31
N MET A 230 -19.75 5.78 13.00
CA MET A 230 -19.97 7.12 12.47
C MET A 230 -21.37 7.64 12.78
N ALA A 231 -22.41 6.81 12.61
CA ALA A 231 -23.78 7.18 12.91
C ALA A 231 -23.98 7.50 14.39
N GLY A 232 -23.35 6.74 15.28
CA GLY A 232 -23.40 6.95 16.72
C GLY A 232 -22.75 8.26 17.18
N GLN A 233 -21.64 8.66 16.55
CA GLN A 233 -20.89 9.86 16.94
C GLN A 233 -21.36 11.15 16.24
N LEU A 234 -21.78 11.07 14.97
CA LEU A 234 -22.15 12.25 14.18
C LEU A 234 -23.61 12.70 14.38
N GLY A 235 -24.51 11.78 14.74
CA GLY A 235 -25.93 12.07 14.90
C GLY A 235 -26.52 12.78 13.69
N HIS A 236 -26.95 14.03 13.86
CA HIS A 236 -27.56 14.85 12.81
C HIS A 236 -26.58 15.31 11.71
N ARG A 237 -25.26 15.27 11.96
CA ARG A 237 -24.24 15.58 10.94
C ARG A 237 -23.97 14.41 9.99
N LEU A 238 -24.50 13.22 10.29
CA LEU A 238 -24.35 12.08 9.40
C LEU A 238 -25.06 12.40 8.07
N PRO A 239 -24.37 12.32 6.92
CA PRO A 239 -25.02 12.40 5.62
C PRO A 239 -26.11 11.33 5.49
N SER A 240 -27.29 11.72 5.01
CA SER A 240 -28.39 10.77 4.80
C SER A 240 -27.92 9.59 3.94
N LEU A 241 -27.98 8.40 4.51
CA LEU A 241 -27.56 7.17 3.87
C LEU A 241 -28.52 6.82 2.73
N GLN A 242 -29.83 7.09 2.90
CA GLN A 242 -30.82 6.86 1.85
C GLN A 242 -30.57 7.74 0.61
N LEU A 243 -30.28 9.02 0.82
CA LEU A 243 -30.10 9.96 -0.29
C LEU A 243 -28.77 9.73 -1.03
N ASN A 244 -27.69 9.46 -0.28
CA ASN A 244 -26.35 9.32 -0.85
C ASN A 244 -26.04 7.91 -1.39
N PHE A 245 -26.67 6.86 -0.84
CA PHE A 245 -26.38 5.46 -1.16
C PHE A 245 -27.65 4.65 -1.43
N LYS A 246 -28.34 4.99 -2.52
CA LYS A 246 -29.58 4.32 -2.94
C LYS A 246 -29.39 2.80 -3.07
N GLY A 247 -30.23 2.04 -2.37
CA GLY A 247 -30.22 0.57 -2.40
C GLY A 247 -29.28 -0.07 -1.38
N LEU A 248 -28.66 0.71 -0.49
CA LEU A 248 -27.82 0.19 0.60
C LEU A 248 -28.60 -0.75 1.53
N ASP A 249 -29.86 -0.42 1.85
CA ASP A 249 -30.80 -1.26 2.59
C ASP A 249 -30.94 -2.66 1.97
N ARG A 250 -31.22 -2.72 0.66
CA ARG A 250 -31.39 -3.98 -0.08
C ARG A 250 -30.09 -4.77 -0.16
N LEU A 251 -28.95 -4.08 -0.29
CA LEU A 251 -27.64 -4.71 -0.33
C LEU A 251 -27.32 -5.37 1.03
N LEU A 252 -27.63 -4.70 2.14
CA LEU A 252 -27.46 -5.23 3.48
C LEU A 252 -28.33 -6.47 3.71
N GLU A 253 -29.63 -6.38 3.41
CA GLU A 253 -30.58 -7.49 3.56
C GLU A 253 -30.21 -8.71 2.71
N LYS A 254 -29.77 -8.48 1.46
CA LYS A 254 -29.57 -9.56 0.51
C LYS A 254 -28.19 -10.21 0.64
N ASP A 255 -27.14 -9.40 0.74
CA ASP A 255 -25.77 -9.88 0.55
C ASP A 255 -25.04 -10.09 1.89
N TRP A 256 -25.50 -9.44 2.97
CA TRP A 256 -24.80 -9.40 4.27
C TRP A 256 -25.55 -10.06 5.43
N SER A 257 -26.87 -10.25 5.34
CA SER A 257 -27.62 -11.06 6.33
C SER A 257 -27.17 -12.53 6.35
N GLY A 258 -27.22 -13.15 7.52
CA GLY A 258 -26.80 -14.52 7.81
C GLY A 258 -25.29 -14.73 7.91
N ARG A 259 -24.49 -13.66 7.98
CA ARG A 259 -23.00 -13.74 7.99
C ARG A 259 -22.35 -13.62 9.37
N GLY A 260 -23.15 -13.64 10.44
CA GLY A 260 -22.66 -13.69 11.83
C GLY A 260 -22.53 -12.34 12.53
N PHE A 261 -23.09 -11.28 11.96
CA PHE A 261 -23.16 -9.92 12.54
C PHE A 261 -24.52 -9.28 12.22
N ASP A 262 -25.58 -10.09 12.25
CA ASP A 262 -26.94 -9.68 11.85
C ASP A 262 -27.50 -8.54 12.69
N GLN A 263 -27.14 -8.47 13.98
CA GLN A 263 -27.52 -7.36 14.85
C GLN A 263 -27.02 -6.01 14.31
N ASP A 264 -25.79 -5.96 13.80
CA ASP A 264 -25.20 -4.74 13.24
C ASP A 264 -25.86 -4.39 11.90
N VAL A 265 -26.18 -5.41 11.09
CA VAL A 265 -26.94 -5.26 9.83
C VAL A 265 -28.32 -4.66 10.10
N ASP A 266 -29.07 -5.25 11.03
CA ASP A 266 -30.41 -4.81 11.40
C ASP A 266 -30.40 -3.39 11.99
N GLN A 267 -29.40 -3.07 12.82
CA GLN A 267 -29.23 -1.73 13.37
C GLN A 267 -28.99 -0.70 12.25
N LEU A 268 -28.15 -1.03 11.27
CA LEU A 268 -27.87 -0.13 10.16
C LEU A 268 -29.11 0.05 9.26
N ILE A 269 -29.86 -1.02 9.00
CA ILE A 269 -31.13 -0.95 8.27
C ILE A 269 -32.13 -0.06 9.01
N ALA A 270 -32.24 -0.20 10.34
CA ALA A 270 -33.14 0.63 11.15
C ALA A 270 -32.76 2.12 11.09
N ILE A 271 -31.46 2.44 11.12
CA ILE A 271 -30.97 3.82 10.95
C ILE A 271 -31.39 4.35 9.58
N ILE A 272 -31.11 3.60 8.50
CA ILE A 272 -31.47 3.98 7.13
C ILE A 272 -32.98 4.21 7.03
N GLN A 273 -33.82 3.30 7.54
CA GLN A 273 -35.29 3.42 7.46
C GLN A 273 -35.88 4.54 8.32
N SER A 274 -35.19 4.94 9.40
CA SER A 274 -35.63 6.04 10.28
C SER A 274 -35.42 7.44 9.68
N GLU A 275 -34.62 7.56 8.61
CA GLU A 275 -34.40 8.82 7.90
C GLU A 275 -35.73 9.31 7.28
N LYS A 276 -36.22 10.47 7.74
CA LYS A 276 -37.43 11.08 7.17
C LYS A 276 -37.13 11.59 5.75
N PRO A 277 -37.99 11.33 4.75
CA PRO A 277 -37.84 11.95 3.45
C PRO A 277 -38.05 13.46 3.58
N VAL A 278 -36.98 14.24 3.46
CA VAL A 278 -37.07 15.70 3.40
C VAL A 278 -37.59 16.08 2.02
N ILE A 279 -38.87 16.46 1.95
CA ILE A 279 -39.57 16.83 0.70
C ILE A 279 -39.15 18.24 0.18
N ASN A 280 -38.26 18.96 0.87
CA ASN A 280 -37.97 20.37 0.56
C ASN A 280 -36.58 20.61 -0.04
N GLN A 281 -36.26 20.12 -1.25
CA GLN A 281 -35.00 20.47 -1.94
C GLN A 281 -35.09 20.44 -3.49
N LEU A 282 -36.18 20.92 -4.10
CA LEU A 282 -36.26 20.90 -5.57
C LEU A 282 -35.16 21.77 -6.23
N GLU A 283 -34.65 22.80 -5.55
CA GLU A 283 -33.61 23.70 -6.10
C GLU A 283 -32.17 23.24 -5.77
N GLU A 284 -31.92 22.74 -4.55
CA GLU A 284 -30.63 22.19 -4.08
C GLU A 284 -30.28 20.83 -4.74
N SER A 285 -31.31 20.15 -5.29
CA SER A 285 -31.17 18.88 -5.98
C SER A 285 -30.36 18.96 -7.26
N THR A 286 -30.33 20.11 -7.95
CA THR A 286 -29.69 20.20 -9.27
C THR A 286 -28.16 20.21 -9.16
N GLU A 287 -27.61 20.97 -8.21
CA GLU A 287 -26.18 20.99 -7.92
C GLU A 287 -25.72 19.70 -7.26
N SER A 288 -26.50 19.15 -6.33
CA SER A 288 -26.19 17.86 -5.70
C SER A 288 -26.24 16.69 -6.71
N VAL A 289 -27.20 16.69 -7.64
CA VAL A 289 -27.26 15.71 -8.75
C VAL A 289 -26.09 15.91 -9.70
N ARG A 290 -25.66 17.15 -9.95
CA ARG A 290 -24.49 17.44 -10.79
C ARG A 290 -23.20 16.98 -10.12
N ALA A 291 -23.01 17.24 -8.84
CA ALA A 291 -21.90 16.75 -8.04
C ALA A 291 -21.90 15.22 -7.96
N ALA A 292 -23.05 14.60 -7.68
CA ALA A 292 -23.22 13.15 -7.70
C ALA A 292 -22.90 12.56 -9.08
N SER A 293 -23.29 13.22 -10.18
CA SER A 293 -22.96 12.81 -11.54
C SER A 293 -21.46 12.88 -11.83
N VAL A 294 -20.78 13.92 -11.32
CA VAL A 294 -19.31 14.06 -11.41
C VAL A 294 -18.61 12.96 -10.61
N ILE A 295 -19.07 12.71 -9.37
CA ILE A 295 -18.52 11.67 -8.50
C ILE A 295 -18.77 10.28 -9.09
N GLN A 296 -19.96 10.02 -9.62
CA GLN A 296 -20.28 8.77 -10.31
C GLN A 296 -19.52 8.61 -11.62
N ALA A 297 -19.29 9.68 -12.37
CA ALA A 297 -18.46 9.63 -13.57
C ALA A 297 -16.99 9.34 -13.21
N ALA A 298 -16.47 9.98 -12.16
CA ALA A 298 -15.15 9.69 -11.61
C ALA A 298 -15.06 8.24 -11.13
N TRP A 299 -16.09 7.74 -10.45
CA TRP A 299 -16.20 6.36 -9.97
C TRP A 299 -16.27 5.32 -11.11
N ARG A 300 -17.11 5.55 -12.12
CA ARG A 300 -17.17 4.69 -13.31
C ARG A 300 -15.85 4.70 -14.07
N SER A 301 -15.18 5.86 -14.12
CA SER A 301 -13.85 6.00 -14.70
C SER A 301 -12.80 5.22 -13.89
N TYR A 302 -12.88 5.27 -12.56
CA TYR A 302 -12.05 4.48 -11.63
C TYR A 302 -12.26 2.97 -11.82
N GLN A 303 -13.52 2.49 -11.84
CA GLN A 303 -13.84 1.08 -12.13
C GLN A 303 -13.29 0.64 -13.48
N THR A 304 -13.40 1.50 -14.50
CA THR A 304 -12.87 1.23 -15.85
C THR A 304 -11.35 1.16 -15.82
N ARG A 305 -10.65 2.09 -15.16
CA ARG A 305 -9.19 2.06 -14.98
C ARG A 305 -8.72 0.80 -14.25
N ARG A 306 -9.43 0.38 -13.19
CA ARG A 306 -9.13 -0.86 -12.44
C ARG A 306 -9.29 -2.09 -13.34
N ARG A 307 -10.39 -2.19 -14.10
CA ARG A 307 -10.62 -3.28 -15.06
C ARG A 307 -9.56 -3.32 -16.16
N VAL A 308 -9.21 -2.18 -16.75
CA VAL A 308 -8.18 -2.08 -17.80
C VAL A 308 -6.80 -2.46 -17.25
N LYS A 309 -6.45 -2.04 -16.03
CA LYS A 309 -5.19 -2.43 -15.38
C LYS A 309 -5.14 -3.94 -15.13
N ASN A 310 -6.24 -4.55 -14.69
CA ASN A 310 -6.34 -5.99 -14.51
C ASN A 310 -6.23 -6.75 -15.84
N LEU A 311 -6.85 -6.24 -16.91
CA LEU A 311 -6.70 -6.79 -18.27
C LEU A 311 -5.25 -6.66 -18.78
N ASN A 312 -4.59 -5.53 -18.59
CA ASN A 312 -3.20 -5.33 -19.00
C ASN A 312 -2.24 -6.31 -18.31
N ARG A 313 -2.47 -6.61 -17.02
CA ARG A 313 -1.72 -7.64 -16.29
C ARG A 313 -1.95 -9.03 -16.89
N ALA A 314 -3.20 -9.41 -17.15
CA ALA A 314 -3.53 -10.69 -17.78
C ALA A 314 -2.92 -10.82 -19.18
N VAL A 315 -3.00 -9.77 -20.00
CA VAL A 315 -2.39 -9.72 -21.35
C VAL A 315 -0.88 -9.83 -21.27
N SER A 316 -0.23 -9.16 -20.31
CA SER A 316 1.23 -9.25 -20.12
C SER A 316 1.68 -10.68 -19.78
N VAL A 317 0.92 -11.38 -18.92
CA VAL A 317 1.16 -12.79 -18.59
C VAL A 317 0.99 -13.69 -19.83
N LEU A 318 -0.09 -13.47 -20.59
CA LEU A 318 -0.37 -14.22 -21.82
C LEU A 318 0.74 -14.02 -22.87
N GLN A 319 1.14 -12.76 -23.10
CA GLN A 319 2.21 -12.40 -24.04
C GLN A 319 3.56 -13.00 -23.61
N ARG A 320 3.88 -12.97 -22.31
CA ARG A 320 5.09 -13.61 -21.78
C ARG A 320 5.05 -15.13 -22.03
N ARG A 321 3.94 -15.81 -21.73
CA ARG A 321 3.77 -17.24 -22.00
C ARG A 321 3.90 -17.56 -23.49
N TYR A 322 3.28 -16.78 -24.36
CA TYR A 322 3.36 -16.95 -25.81
C TYR A 322 4.79 -16.80 -26.31
N ARG A 323 5.51 -15.74 -25.90
CA ARG A 323 6.91 -15.51 -26.29
C ARG A 323 7.83 -16.63 -25.80
N THR A 324 7.65 -17.11 -24.56
CA THR A 324 8.42 -18.24 -24.04
C THR A 324 8.14 -19.52 -24.82
N ARG A 325 6.87 -19.80 -25.15
CA ARG A 325 6.50 -20.95 -25.98
C ARG A 325 7.12 -20.87 -27.37
N ARG A 326 7.06 -19.70 -28.02
CA ARG A 326 7.67 -19.47 -29.34
C ARG A 326 9.18 -19.68 -29.35
N ARG A 327 9.90 -19.21 -28.33
CA ARG A 327 11.35 -19.48 -28.21
C ARG A 327 11.64 -20.97 -28.09
N ARG A 328 10.90 -21.69 -27.24
CA ARG A 328 11.07 -23.15 -27.08
C ARG A 328 10.81 -23.90 -28.39
N GLU A 329 9.78 -23.51 -29.15
CA GLU A 329 9.49 -24.11 -30.46
C GLU A 329 10.62 -23.85 -31.47
N GLN A 330 11.20 -22.65 -31.49
CA GLN A 330 12.35 -22.32 -32.35
C GLN A 330 13.62 -23.10 -31.95
N GLU A 331 13.95 -23.13 -30.67
CA GLU A 331 15.10 -23.90 -30.14
C GLU A 331 14.96 -25.39 -30.48
N GLN A 332 13.76 -25.96 -30.39
CA GLN A 332 13.50 -27.34 -30.78
C GLN A 332 13.68 -27.58 -32.29
N GLN A 333 13.21 -26.67 -33.14
CA GLN A 333 13.38 -26.77 -34.59
C GLN A 333 14.86 -26.66 -35.00
N GLU A 334 15.60 -25.72 -34.41
CA GLU A 334 17.03 -25.57 -34.66
C GLU A 334 17.81 -26.81 -34.20
N ALA A 335 17.47 -27.37 -33.02
CA ALA A 335 18.08 -28.60 -32.55
C ALA A 335 17.80 -29.79 -33.49
N GLN A 336 16.58 -29.91 -34.02
CA GLN A 336 16.24 -30.95 -34.99
C GLN A 336 17.02 -30.79 -36.30
N GLN A 337 17.12 -29.58 -36.83
CA GLN A 337 17.90 -29.31 -38.05
C GLN A 337 19.39 -29.63 -37.85
N GLN A 338 19.97 -29.24 -36.71
CA GLN A 338 21.35 -29.57 -36.38
C GLN A 338 21.56 -31.09 -36.27
N GLU A 339 20.61 -31.83 -35.71
CA GLU A 339 20.66 -33.29 -35.61
C GLU A 339 20.58 -33.95 -37.00
N GLU A 340 19.69 -33.46 -37.88
CA GLU A 340 19.57 -33.94 -39.25
C GLU A 340 20.83 -33.66 -40.08
N GLU A 341 21.39 -32.45 -39.98
CA GLU A 341 22.66 -32.10 -40.61
C GLU A 341 23.79 -32.99 -40.11
N PHE A 342 23.85 -33.26 -38.81
CA PHE A 342 24.85 -34.14 -38.22
C PHE A 342 24.73 -35.56 -38.80
N LYS A 343 23.52 -36.13 -38.84
CA LYS A 343 23.24 -37.45 -39.45
C LYS A 343 23.63 -37.49 -40.92
N TYR A 344 23.32 -36.44 -41.68
CA TYR A 344 23.69 -36.34 -43.09
C TYR A 344 25.21 -36.34 -43.27
N ARG A 345 25.94 -35.51 -42.50
CA ARG A 345 27.42 -35.46 -42.54
C ARG A 345 28.04 -36.81 -42.19
N GLU A 346 27.51 -37.52 -41.21
CA GLU A 346 27.96 -38.88 -40.89
C GLU A 346 27.73 -39.87 -42.04
N CYS A 347 26.55 -39.83 -42.68
CA CYS A 347 26.22 -40.68 -43.82
C CYS A 347 27.19 -40.45 -44.99
N VAL A 348 27.45 -39.19 -45.34
CA VAL A 348 28.39 -38.81 -46.40
C VAL A 348 29.81 -39.30 -46.07
N ARG A 349 30.28 -39.09 -44.82
CA ARG A 349 31.60 -39.60 -44.38
C ARG A 349 31.71 -41.11 -44.51
N ARG A 350 30.67 -41.86 -44.10
CA ARG A 350 30.61 -43.32 -44.25
C ARG A 350 30.66 -43.73 -45.73
N GLN A 351 29.94 -43.04 -46.60
CA GLN A 351 29.94 -43.33 -48.03
C GLN A 351 31.30 -43.05 -48.68
N GLN A 352 31.94 -41.93 -48.34
CA GLN A 352 33.28 -41.59 -48.82
C GLN A 352 34.32 -42.62 -48.36
N ALA A 353 34.27 -43.04 -47.09
CA ALA A 353 35.14 -44.09 -46.55
C ALA A 353 34.96 -45.44 -47.26
N ARG A 354 33.72 -45.83 -47.59
CA ARG A 354 33.45 -47.03 -48.39
C ARG A 354 34.01 -46.92 -49.81
N ARG A 355 33.83 -45.77 -50.46
CA ARG A 355 34.35 -45.53 -51.82
C ARG A 355 35.87 -45.59 -51.86
N SER A 356 36.56 -44.95 -50.92
CA SER A 356 38.02 -44.97 -50.84
C SER A 356 38.55 -46.37 -50.52
N PHE A 357 37.88 -47.12 -49.64
CA PHE A 357 38.18 -48.52 -49.38
C PHE A 357 38.07 -49.38 -50.66
N HIS A 358 36.95 -49.28 -51.39
CA HIS A 358 36.77 -50.02 -52.64
C HIS A 358 37.76 -49.62 -53.74
N GLN A 359 38.13 -48.33 -53.83
CA GLN A 359 39.17 -47.89 -54.77
C GLN A 359 40.53 -48.52 -54.44
N ARG A 360 40.94 -48.50 -53.16
CA ARG A 360 42.18 -49.17 -52.73
C ARG A 360 42.15 -50.66 -53.00
N GLN A 361 41.02 -51.33 -52.73
CA GLN A 361 40.85 -52.74 -53.03
C GLN A 361 40.99 -53.04 -54.53
N ARG A 362 40.38 -52.21 -55.40
CA ARG A 362 40.53 -52.35 -56.87
C ARG A 362 41.97 -52.14 -57.32
N GLN A 363 42.66 -51.14 -56.79
CA GLN A 363 44.08 -50.90 -57.09
C GLN A 363 44.94 -52.11 -56.71
N LEU A 364 44.71 -52.69 -55.53
CA LEU A 364 45.40 -53.91 -55.11
C LEU A 364 45.09 -55.10 -56.05
N LEU A 365 43.83 -55.27 -56.47
CA LEU A 365 43.46 -56.32 -57.43
C LEU A 365 44.11 -56.12 -58.81
N GLN A 366 44.31 -54.87 -59.26
CA GLN A 366 45.01 -54.59 -60.52
C GLN A 366 46.50 -54.93 -60.48
N LEU A 367 47.11 -54.94 -59.28
CA LEU A 367 48.49 -55.35 -59.07
C LEU A 367 48.65 -56.88 -58.97
N LEU A 368 47.56 -57.63 -58.89
CA LEU A 368 47.62 -59.08 -58.94
C LEU A 368 47.94 -59.52 -60.38
N PRO A 369 48.89 -60.44 -60.58
CA PRO A 369 49.16 -60.98 -61.90
C PRO A 369 47.89 -61.63 -62.46
N PRO A 370 47.53 -61.42 -63.74
CA PRO A 370 46.45 -62.18 -64.35
C PRO A 370 46.77 -63.68 -64.20
N GLY A 371 45.79 -64.42 -63.66
CA GLY A 371 45.94 -65.84 -63.37
C GLY A 371 46.48 -66.60 -64.59
N LYS A 372 47.51 -67.41 -64.35
CA LYS A 372 47.96 -68.42 -65.30
C LYS A 372 46.94 -69.54 -65.42
#